data_AF-A0A558GL49-F1
#
_entry.id   AF-A0A558GL49-F1
#
_cell.length_a   1.000
_cell.length_b   1.000
_cell.length_c   1.000
_cell.angle_alpha   90.00
_cell.angle_beta   90.00
_cell.angle_gamma   90.00
#
_symmetry.space_group_name_H-M   'P 1'
#
loop_
_entity.id
_entity.type
_entity.pdbx_description
1 polymer ?
#
loop_
_entity_poly.entity_id
_entity_poly.type
_entity_poly.pdbx_seq_one_letter_code
_entity_poly.pdbx_strand_id
1 'polypeptide(L)'
;MAVEPDKPGVDDPGPGRRLGLDVGTVRIGVAVSDRDARLAMPVETVRRETGFKDRDKGDIDRLLELIHEYDAVEVAVGLPRDLKGNGSSSVKHAKEIAFRIRRRLAKDDRMKEPPPVRMVDERLTTVVATSALRASGVSEKRGRSVIDQAAAVEILQSWLDARHFALHGHSPSNVGDEVREP
;
A
#
# COMPACT_ATOMS: atom_id res chain seq x y z
N MET A 1 11.40 18.36 -4.21
CA MET A 1 12.10 17.08 -4.46
C MET A 1 11.10 16.04 -4.89
N ALA A 2 11.44 15.30 -5.96
CA ALA A 2 10.73 14.09 -6.36
C ALA A 2 10.82 13.07 -5.20
N VAL A 3 9.76 12.29 -5.00
CA VAL A 3 9.78 11.17 -4.05
C VAL A 3 10.04 9.92 -4.85
N GLU A 4 11.14 9.27 -4.55
CA GLU A 4 11.43 7.94 -5.09
C GLU A 4 10.58 6.91 -4.35
N PRO A 5 9.95 5.96 -5.05
CA PRO A 5 9.31 4.83 -4.43
C PRO A 5 10.31 4.02 -3.58
N ASP A 6 9.84 3.52 -2.45
CA ASP A 6 10.57 2.58 -1.62
C ASP A 6 10.73 1.23 -2.35
N LYS A 7 11.74 0.45 -1.93
CA LYS A 7 11.97 -0.92 -2.40
C LYS A 7 11.97 -1.88 -1.21
N PRO A 8 11.32 -3.05 -1.30
CA PRO A 8 11.36 -4.03 -0.22
C PRO A 8 12.72 -4.75 -0.17
N GLY A 9 13.06 -5.36 0.98
CA GLY A 9 14.26 -6.17 1.15
C GLY A 9 15.02 -5.89 2.45
N VAL A 10 15.98 -4.97 2.42
CA VAL A 10 16.98 -4.76 3.49
C VAL A 10 16.35 -4.46 4.86
N ASP A 11 15.27 -3.67 4.88
CA ASP A 11 14.58 -3.27 6.10
C ASP A 11 13.22 -3.96 6.25
N ASP A 12 13.10 -5.21 5.78
CA ASP A 12 11.85 -5.96 5.89
C ASP A 12 11.49 -6.24 7.36
N PRO A 13 10.25 -5.93 7.81
CA PRO A 13 9.85 -6.15 9.21
C PRO A 13 9.57 -7.63 9.55
N GLY A 14 9.81 -8.56 8.62
CA GLY A 14 9.57 -9.98 8.82
C GLY A 14 8.10 -10.37 8.64
N PRO A 15 7.65 -11.49 9.24
CA PRO A 15 6.25 -11.93 9.19
C PRO A 15 5.29 -10.90 9.80
N GLY A 16 4.04 -10.88 9.33
CA GLY A 16 3.02 -9.97 9.85
C GLY A 16 2.15 -9.37 8.75
N ARG A 17 1.01 -8.81 9.16
CA ARG A 17 0.09 -8.17 8.21
C ARG A 17 0.65 -6.82 7.77
N ARG A 18 0.46 -6.48 6.50
CA ARG A 18 0.68 -5.13 5.99
C ARG A 18 -0.65 -4.50 5.61
N LEU A 19 -0.74 -3.19 5.71
CA LEU A 19 -1.85 -2.42 5.14
C LEU A 19 -1.44 -1.75 3.84
N GLY A 20 -2.33 -1.73 2.86
CA GLY A 20 -2.17 -1.01 1.60
C GLY A 20 -3.18 0.11 1.49
N LEU A 21 -2.73 1.30 1.06
CA LEU A 21 -3.55 2.51 0.93
C LEU A 21 -3.50 3.05 -0.50
N ASP A 22 -4.66 3.19 -1.13
CA ASP A 22 -4.86 3.98 -2.35
C ASP A 22 -5.44 5.36 -1.99
N VAL A 23 -4.68 6.43 -2.18
CA VAL A 23 -5.04 7.78 -1.67
C VAL A 23 -5.64 8.64 -2.78
N GLY A 24 -6.97 8.72 -2.80
CA GLY A 24 -7.73 9.66 -3.62
C GLY A 24 -7.98 11.00 -2.95
N THR A 25 -8.61 11.93 -3.68
CA THR A 25 -8.99 13.25 -3.15
C THR A 25 -10.19 13.20 -2.20
N VAL A 26 -11.09 12.23 -2.39
CA VAL A 26 -12.37 12.09 -1.66
C VAL A 26 -12.41 10.84 -0.79
N ARG A 27 -11.61 9.82 -1.10
CA ARG A 27 -11.64 8.51 -0.45
C ARG A 27 -10.25 7.91 -0.42
N ILE A 28 -10.05 6.99 0.51
CA ILE A 28 -8.84 6.20 0.67
C ILE A 28 -9.26 4.73 0.64
N GLY A 29 -8.86 4.00 -0.40
CA GLY A 29 -9.03 2.55 -0.43
C GLY A 29 -8.07 1.90 0.57
N VAL A 30 -8.53 0.91 1.33
CA VAL A 30 -7.70 0.19 2.29
C VAL A 30 -7.75 -1.31 2.01
N ALA A 31 -6.58 -1.93 1.98
CA ALA A 31 -6.39 -3.37 1.88
C ALA A 31 -5.47 -3.87 3.00
N VAL A 32 -5.54 -5.16 3.31
CA VAL A 32 -4.68 -5.83 4.30
C VAL A 32 -4.13 -7.12 3.72
N SER A 33 -2.92 -7.50 4.12
CA SER A 33 -2.37 -8.81 3.81
C SER A 33 -2.77 -9.88 4.84
N ASP A 34 -2.65 -11.14 4.46
CA ASP A 34 -2.53 -12.23 5.43
C ASP A 34 -1.24 -12.10 6.27
N ARG A 35 -1.14 -12.88 7.36
CA ARG A 35 0.01 -12.83 8.28
C ARG A 35 1.33 -13.30 7.63
N ASP A 36 1.23 -14.12 6.59
CA ASP A 36 2.37 -14.61 5.82
C ASP A 36 2.86 -13.60 4.77
N ALA A 37 2.14 -12.48 4.60
CA ALA A 37 2.44 -11.44 3.62
C ALA A 37 2.49 -11.98 2.18
N ARG A 38 1.47 -12.78 1.81
CA ARG A 38 1.29 -13.43 0.51
C ARG A 38 0.10 -12.87 -0.27
N LEU A 39 -1.03 -12.67 0.38
CA LEU A 39 -2.29 -12.30 -0.28
C LEU A 39 -2.86 -11.01 0.30
N ALA A 40 -3.14 -10.04 -0.57
CA ALA A 40 -3.86 -8.82 -0.23
C ALA A 40 -5.37 -9.00 -0.38
N MET A 41 -6.13 -8.43 0.56
CA MET A 41 -7.59 -8.49 0.61
C MET A 41 -8.17 -7.10 0.90
N PRO A 42 -9.33 -6.76 0.32
CA PRO A 42 -9.96 -5.46 0.59
C PRO A 42 -10.45 -5.40 2.03
N VAL A 43 -10.29 -4.23 2.67
CA VAL A 43 -10.82 -3.97 4.02
C VAL A 43 -12.01 -3.04 3.93
N GLU A 44 -11.77 -1.78 3.60
CA GLU A 44 -12.81 -0.76 3.50
C GLU A 44 -12.40 0.40 2.61
N THR A 45 -13.31 1.36 2.44
CA THR A 45 -13.02 2.65 1.81
C THR A 45 -13.25 3.75 2.83
N VAL A 46 -12.18 4.34 3.34
CA VAL A 46 -12.25 5.44 4.29
C VAL A 46 -12.62 6.72 3.55
N ARG A 47 -13.62 7.45 4.03
CA ARG A 47 -13.98 8.75 3.48
C ARG A 47 -12.90 9.76 3.87
N ARG A 48 -12.38 10.50 2.90
CA ARG A 48 -11.37 11.54 3.14
C ARG A 48 -12.05 12.81 3.64
N GLU A 49 -11.50 13.36 4.71
CA GLU A 49 -12.00 14.57 5.38
C GLU A 49 -10.92 15.64 5.51
N THR A 50 -9.66 15.21 5.55
CA THR A 50 -8.50 16.06 5.79
C THR A 50 -7.98 16.71 4.51
N GLY A 51 -8.04 18.04 4.45
CA GLY A 51 -7.35 18.87 3.46
C GLY A 51 -5.89 19.18 3.81
N PHE A 52 -5.12 19.70 2.85
CA PHE A 52 -3.68 20.00 3.04
C PHE A 52 -3.37 20.97 4.17
N LYS A 53 -4.29 21.89 4.49
CA LYS A 53 -4.11 22.91 5.54
C LYS A 53 -4.84 22.55 6.83
N ASP A 54 -5.57 21.45 6.86
CA ASP A 54 -6.37 21.06 8.00
C ASP A 54 -5.51 20.34 9.05
N ARG A 55 -5.96 20.38 10.31
CA ARG A 55 -5.51 19.41 11.32
C ARG A 55 -5.97 18.01 10.94
N ASP A 56 -5.40 16.98 11.57
CA ASP A 56 -5.84 15.60 11.39
C ASP A 56 -7.31 15.49 11.81
N LYS A 57 -8.10 14.74 11.03
CA LYS A 57 -9.51 14.47 11.27
C LYS A 57 -9.77 12.97 11.36
N GLY A 58 -11.05 12.58 11.35
CA GLY A 58 -11.50 11.20 11.52
C GLY A 58 -10.96 10.23 10.48
N ASP A 59 -10.58 10.69 9.28
CA ASP A 59 -9.92 9.85 8.27
C ASP A 59 -8.54 9.38 8.72
N ILE A 60 -7.74 10.24 9.35
CA ILE A 60 -6.43 9.85 9.90
C ILE A 60 -6.60 8.96 11.13
N ASP A 61 -7.55 9.27 12.01
CA ASP A 61 -7.80 8.45 13.20
C ASP A 61 -8.26 7.04 12.80
N ARG A 62 -9.14 6.90 11.80
CA ARG A 62 -9.57 5.59 11.30
C ARG A 62 -8.43 4.78 10.70
N LEU A 63 -7.51 5.41 9.97
CA LEU A 63 -6.34 4.72 9.43
C LEU A 63 -5.44 4.20 10.55
N LEU A 64 -5.27 4.95 11.63
CA LEU A 64 -4.52 4.49 12.80
C LEU A 64 -5.22 3.34 13.50
N GLU A 65 -6.54 3.42 13.69
CA GLU A 65 -7.34 2.31 14.23
C GLU A 65 -7.15 1.03 13.43
N LEU A 66 -7.19 1.09 12.09
CA LEU A 66 -6.96 -0.05 11.22
C LEU A 66 -5.54 -0.61 11.39
N ILE A 67 -4.52 0.25 11.49
CA ILE A 67 -3.13 -0.19 11.74
C ILE A 67 -3.05 -0.99 13.05
N HIS A 68 -3.75 -0.56 14.10
CA HIS A 68 -3.84 -1.27 15.37
C HIS A 68 -4.68 -2.55 15.28
N GLU A 69 -5.87 -2.49 14.69
CA GLU A 69 -6.82 -3.59 14.59
C GLU A 69 -6.21 -4.82 13.88
N TYR A 70 -5.37 -4.56 12.87
CA TYR A 70 -4.72 -5.62 12.10
C TYR A 70 -3.32 -6.00 12.60
N ASP A 71 -2.82 -5.36 13.66
CA ASP A 71 -1.43 -5.45 14.13
C ASP A 71 -0.45 -5.27 12.95
N ALA A 72 -0.66 -4.23 12.14
CA ALA A 72 0.09 -4.06 10.90
C ALA A 72 1.56 -3.76 11.17
N VAL A 73 2.45 -4.55 10.56
CA VAL A 73 3.91 -4.42 10.70
C VAL A 73 4.53 -3.48 9.67
N GLU A 74 3.76 -3.06 8.66
CA GLU A 74 4.16 -2.09 7.64
C GLU A 74 2.92 -1.54 6.92
N VAL A 75 3.00 -0.30 6.45
CA VAL A 75 1.96 0.37 5.67
C VAL A 75 2.52 0.76 4.30
N ALA A 76 1.93 0.25 3.23
CA ALA A 76 2.24 0.59 1.85
C ALA A 76 1.26 1.64 1.34
N VAL A 77 1.74 2.84 1.04
CA VAL A 77 0.97 3.94 0.46
C VAL A 77 1.30 4.06 -1.01
N GLY A 78 0.31 3.87 -1.87
CA GLY A 78 0.51 3.98 -3.30
C GLY A 78 0.94 5.39 -3.73
N LEU A 79 1.82 5.43 -4.74
CA LEU A 79 2.37 6.64 -5.33
C LEU A 79 2.06 6.65 -6.83
N PRO A 80 1.08 7.48 -7.28
CA PRO A 80 0.67 7.55 -8.69
C PRO A 80 1.82 7.99 -9.60
N ARG A 81 1.99 7.29 -10.72
CA ARG A 81 3.16 7.41 -11.58
C ARG A 81 3.24 8.61 -12.53
N ASP A 82 2.20 9.45 -12.63
CA ASP A 82 2.01 10.42 -13.73
C ASP A 82 3.32 10.99 -14.33
N LEU A 83 3.71 10.33 -15.42
CA LEU A 83 4.59 10.54 -16.58
C LEU A 83 5.75 11.56 -16.58
N LYS A 84 5.93 12.43 -15.57
CA LYS A 84 7.08 13.35 -15.42
C LYS A 84 7.48 13.62 -13.96
N GLY A 85 6.99 12.83 -13.00
CA GLY A 85 7.59 12.70 -11.67
C GLY A 85 7.57 13.94 -10.76
N ASN A 86 6.88 15.03 -11.10
CA ASN A 86 6.87 16.24 -10.28
C ASN A 86 5.49 16.90 -10.21
N GLY A 87 4.84 16.82 -9.05
CA GLY A 87 3.87 17.84 -8.62
C GLY A 87 2.39 17.62 -8.94
N SER A 88 1.97 16.44 -9.43
CA SER A 88 0.54 16.14 -9.56
C SER A 88 -0.16 16.19 -8.18
N SER A 89 -1.45 16.57 -8.16
CA SER A 89 -2.20 16.68 -6.90
C SER A 89 -2.22 15.35 -6.14
N SER A 90 -2.32 14.22 -6.85
CA SER A 90 -2.38 12.87 -6.28
C SER A 90 -1.10 12.49 -5.53
N VAL A 91 0.08 12.78 -6.09
CA VAL A 91 1.37 12.59 -5.40
C VAL A 91 1.42 13.42 -4.10
N LYS A 92 0.92 14.66 -4.12
CA LYS A 92 0.86 15.49 -2.90
C LYS A 92 -0.07 14.86 -1.86
N HIS A 93 -1.22 14.33 -2.27
CA HIS A 93 -2.17 13.68 -1.37
C HIS A 93 -1.58 12.42 -0.71
N ALA A 94 -0.96 11.54 -1.49
CA ALA A 94 -0.31 10.33 -0.98
C ALA A 94 0.78 10.67 0.04
N LYS A 95 1.67 11.62 -0.29
CA LYS A 95 2.71 12.09 0.63
C LYS A 95 2.17 12.68 1.92
N GLU A 96 1.11 13.48 1.83
CA GLU A 96 0.50 14.12 2.98
C GLU A 96 -0.10 13.09 3.95
N ILE A 97 -0.82 12.11 3.42
CA ILE A 97 -1.38 11.03 4.24
C ILE A 97 -0.26 10.21 4.88
N ALA A 98 0.75 9.79 4.11
CA ALA A 98 1.90 9.07 4.66
C ALA A 98 2.62 9.84 5.77
N PHE A 99 2.84 11.15 5.58
CA PHE A 99 3.44 12.01 6.59
C PHE A 99 2.60 12.08 7.88
N ARG A 100 1.28 12.25 7.77
CA ARG A 100 0.38 12.31 8.92
C ARG A 100 0.37 11.00 9.71
N ILE A 101 0.29 9.86 9.01
CA ILE A 101 0.36 8.53 9.64
C ILE A 101 1.69 8.39 10.39
N ARG A 102 2.83 8.61 9.72
CA ARG A 102 4.17 8.54 10.35
C ARG A 102 4.26 9.42 11.60
N ARG A 103 3.79 10.68 11.51
CA ARG A 103 3.80 11.64 12.62
C ARG A 103 2.95 11.18 13.81
N ARG A 104 1.79 10.57 13.55
CA ARG A 104 0.88 10.10 14.61
C ARG A 104 1.40 8.82 15.26
N LEU A 105 1.89 7.87 14.47
CA LEU A 105 2.50 6.63 14.95
C LEU A 105 3.74 6.90 15.82
N ALA A 106 4.59 7.86 15.43
CA ALA A 106 5.77 8.23 16.22
C ALA A 106 5.47 8.83 17.60
N LYS A 107 4.20 9.16 17.87
CA LYS A 107 3.72 9.69 19.16
C LYS A 107 2.73 8.73 19.85
N ASP A 108 2.61 7.51 19.33
CA ASP A 108 1.65 6.54 19.83
C ASP A 108 2.32 5.60 20.81
N ASP A 109 2.16 5.89 22.10
CA ASP A 109 2.79 5.16 23.20
C ASP A 109 2.30 3.70 23.32
N ARG A 110 1.27 3.31 22.57
CA ARG A 110 0.77 1.92 22.49
C ARG A 110 1.69 1.02 21.66
N MET A 111 2.53 1.59 20.80
CA MET A 111 3.47 0.86 19.94
C MET A 111 4.90 1.12 20.38
N LYS A 112 5.59 0.05 20.80
CA LYS A 112 7.03 0.14 21.14
C LYS A 112 7.86 0.53 19.93
N GLU A 113 7.50 0.02 18.76
CA GLU A 113 8.13 0.33 17.47
C GLU A 113 7.03 0.55 16.44
N PRO A 114 6.86 1.77 15.91
CA PRO A 114 5.82 2.06 14.93
C PRO A 114 6.14 1.41 13.58
N PRO A 115 5.15 0.87 12.86
CA PRO A 115 5.40 0.24 11.58
C PRO A 115 5.92 1.26 10.56
N PRO A 116 6.90 0.87 9.72
CA PRO A 116 7.33 1.71 8.62
C PRO A 116 6.16 1.99 7.67
N VAL A 117 6.07 3.24 7.23
CA VAL A 117 5.14 3.66 6.17
C VAL A 117 5.97 3.84 4.90
N ARG A 118 5.72 3.04 3.87
CA ARG A 118 6.44 2.99 2.59
C ARG A 118 5.62 3.68 1.49
N MET A 119 6.28 4.40 0.59
CA MET A 119 5.70 4.91 -0.65
C MET A 119 5.93 3.89 -1.75
N VAL A 120 4.87 3.29 -2.28
CA VAL A 120 4.95 2.18 -3.24
C VAL A 120 4.60 2.67 -4.63
N ASP A 121 5.40 2.28 -5.62
CA ASP A 121 5.17 2.63 -7.01
C ASP A 121 3.85 2.01 -7.53
N GLU A 122 2.90 2.85 -7.93
CA GLU A 122 1.65 2.40 -8.55
C GLU A 122 1.82 2.22 -10.06
N ARG A 123 1.54 1.02 -10.55
CA ARG A 123 1.32 0.80 -11.99
C ARG A 123 -0.18 0.90 -12.25
N LEU A 124 -0.61 1.97 -12.90
CA LEU A 124 -2.02 2.20 -13.24
C LEU A 124 -2.60 1.02 -14.05
N THR A 125 -3.46 0.19 -13.46
CA THR A 125 -4.31 -0.77 -14.19
C THR A 125 -5.81 -0.42 -14.13
N THR A 126 -6.15 0.76 -13.60
CA THR A 126 -7.53 1.26 -13.40
C THR A 126 -8.39 1.35 -14.67
N VAL A 127 -7.80 1.30 -15.86
CA VAL A 127 -8.52 1.29 -17.15
C VAL A 127 -9.33 -0.01 -17.35
N VAL A 128 -8.81 -1.15 -16.89
CA VAL A 128 -9.47 -2.45 -17.08
C VAL A 128 -10.60 -2.65 -16.07
N ALA A 129 -10.38 -2.31 -14.80
CA ALA A 129 -11.37 -2.50 -13.73
C ALA A 129 -12.62 -1.61 -13.90
N THR A 130 -12.45 -0.36 -14.35
CA THR A 130 -13.56 0.58 -14.55
C THR A 130 -14.49 0.12 -15.69
N SER A 131 -13.92 -0.47 -16.74
CA SER A 131 -14.67 -0.95 -17.90
C SER A 131 -15.54 -2.17 -17.56
N ALA A 132 -15.02 -3.11 -16.77
CA ALA A 132 -15.75 -4.29 -16.33
C ALA A 132 -16.93 -3.97 -15.39
N LEU A 133 -16.76 -3.04 -14.44
CA LEU A 133 -17.82 -2.69 -13.50
C LEU A 133 -18.98 -1.94 -14.17
N ARG A 134 -18.71 -1.06 -15.15
CA ARG A 134 -19.76 -0.41 -15.93
C ARG A 134 -20.60 -1.41 -16.73
N ALA A 135 -19.99 -2.48 -17.22
CA ALA A 135 -20.69 -3.55 -17.96
C ALA A 135 -21.58 -4.43 -17.05
N SER A 136 -21.36 -4.43 -15.73
CA SER A 136 -22.04 -5.33 -14.78
C SER A 136 -23.37 -4.81 -14.20
N GLY A 137 -23.80 -3.59 -14.55
CA GLY A 137 -25.05 -2.99 -14.04
C GLY A 137 -25.02 -2.52 -12.58
N VAL A 138 -23.85 -2.55 -11.93
CA VAL A 138 -23.66 -2.03 -10.57
C VAL A 138 -23.80 -0.50 -10.55
N SER A 139 -24.52 0.05 -9.56
CA SER A 139 -24.69 1.49 -9.45
C SER A 139 -23.36 2.22 -9.30
N GLU A 140 -23.20 3.37 -9.96
CA GLU A 140 -21.92 4.09 -10.04
C GLU A 140 -21.27 4.33 -8.66
N LYS A 141 -22.10 4.66 -7.65
CA LYS A 141 -21.65 4.84 -6.27
C LYS A 141 -21.10 3.56 -5.65
N ARG A 142 -21.77 2.41 -5.84
CA ARG A 142 -21.31 1.11 -5.35
C ARG A 142 -20.08 0.63 -6.12
N GLY A 143 -20.09 0.77 -7.44
CA GLY A 143 -18.96 0.42 -8.30
C GLY A 143 -17.70 1.18 -7.92
N ARG A 144 -17.82 2.47 -7.58
CA ARG A 144 -16.68 3.28 -7.15
C ARG A 144 -16.02 2.79 -5.86
N SER A 145 -16.79 2.39 -4.85
CA SER A 145 -16.21 1.83 -3.60
C SER A 145 -15.45 0.53 -3.87
N VAL A 146 -15.98 -0.31 -4.78
CA VAL A 146 -15.31 -1.55 -5.20
C VAL A 146 -14.02 -1.24 -5.96
N ILE A 147 -14.01 -0.24 -6.85
CA ILE A 147 -12.80 0.19 -7.58
C ILE A 147 -11.73 0.67 -6.61
N ASP A 148 -12.08 1.54 -5.66
CA ASP A 148 -11.09 2.11 -4.73
C ASP A 148 -10.45 1.00 -3.85
N GLN A 149 -11.24 0.02 -3.40
CA GLN A 149 -10.72 -1.13 -2.66
C GLN A 149 -9.84 -2.03 -3.55
N ALA A 150 -10.25 -2.25 -4.80
CA ALA A 150 -9.46 -3.04 -5.75
C ALA A 150 -8.09 -2.39 -6.02
N ALA A 151 -8.03 -1.07 -6.14
CA ALA A 151 -6.78 -0.34 -6.30
C ALA A 151 -5.85 -0.51 -5.08
N ALA A 152 -6.38 -0.40 -3.87
CA ALA A 152 -5.61 -0.64 -2.65
C ALA A 152 -5.07 -2.09 -2.55
N VAL A 153 -5.88 -3.07 -2.96
CA VAL A 153 -5.46 -4.48 -3.03
C VAL A 153 -4.32 -4.66 -4.03
N GLU A 154 -4.42 -4.05 -5.21
CA GLU A 154 -3.40 -4.15 -6.25
C GLU A 154 -2.06 -3.52 -5.83
N ILE A 155 -2.11 -2.33 -5.20
CA ILE A 155 -0.94 -1.68 -4.61
C ILE A 155 -0.26 -2.61 -3.62
N LEU A 156 -1.04 -3.17 -2.70
CA LEU A 156 -0.49 -4.03 -1.67
C LEU A 156 0.05 -5.33 -2.26
N GLN A 157 -0.67 -5.98 -3.16
CA GLN A 157 -0.22 -7.22 -3.79
C GLN A 157 1.08 -7.01 -4.55
N SER A 158 1.20 -5.90 -5.29
CA SER A 158 2.43 -5.55 -6.01
C SER A 158 3.62 -5.37 -5.06
N TRP A 159 3.39 -4.78 -3.87
CA TRP A 159 4.41 -4.66 -2.84
C TRP A 159 4.81 -6.02 -2.25
N LEU A 160 3.84 -6.88 -1.94
CA LEU A 160 4.07 -8.22 -1.41
C LEU A 160 4.84 -9.11 -2.38
N ASP A 161 4.48 -9.05 -3.67
CA ASP A 161 5.17 -9.79 -4.72
C ASP A 161 6.61 -9.30 -4.86
N ALA A 162 6.83 -7.99 -4.94
CA ALA A 162 8.17 -7.40 -5.00
C ALA A 162 9.01 -7.78 -3.77
N ARG A 163 8.41 -7.80 -2.58
CA ARG A 163 9.04 -8.27 -1.35
C ARG A 163 9.43 -9.74 -1.44
N HIS A 164 8.51 -10.59 -1.90
CA HIS A 164 8.78 -12.02 -2.07
C HIS A 164 9.96 -12.25 -3.02
N PHE A 165 10.01 -11.55 -4.15
CA PHE A 165 11.15 -11.57 -5.08
C PHE A 165 12.44 -11.05 -4.43
N ALA A 166 12.40 -9.97 -3.66
CA ALA A 166 13.60 -9.43 -3.00
C ALA A 166 14.20 -10.42 -1.98
N LEU A 167 13.35 -11.10 -1.21
CA LEU A 167 13.76 -12.04 -0.15
C LEU A 167 14.22 -13.40 -0.69
N HIS A 168 13.64 -13.89 -1.80
CA HIS A 168 13.91 -15.24 -2.32
C HIS A 168 14.67 -15.26 -3.66
N GLY A 169 14.73 -14.12 -4.36
CA GLY A 169 15.40 -13.96 -5.65
C GLY A 169 16.93 -13.92 -5.59
N HIS A 170 17.52 -14.01 -4.38
CA HIS A 170 18.95 -14.19 -4.15
C HIS A 170 19.28 -15.56 -3.55
N SER A 171 18.68 -16.64 -4.05
CA SER A 171 19.33 -17.94 -3.86
C SER A 171 20.61 -17.92 -4.71
N PRO A 172 21.83 -17.96 -4.13
CA PRO A 172 22.99 -18.35 -4.92
C PRO A 172 22.65 -19.74 -5.44
N SER A 173 22.66 -19.89 -6.75
CA SER A 173 22.72 -21.21 -7.38
C SER A 173 23.86 -21.97 -6.71
N ASN A 174 23.51 -22.90 -5.83
CA ASN A 174 24.47 -23.84 -5.28
C ASN A 174 25.01 -24.66 -6.44
N VAL A 175 26.30 -24.47 -6.66
CA VAL A 175 27.22 -25.46 -7.19
C VAL A 175 26.89 -26.82 -6.58
N GLY A 176 26.68 -27.80 -7.43
CA GLY A 176 26.58 -29.21 -7.08
C GLY A 176 27.16 -30.02 -8.23
N ASP A 177 28.40 -30.46 -8.02
CA ASP A 177 29.10 -31.47 -8.81
C ASP A 177 28.21 -32.68 -9.09
N GLU A 178 28.23 -33.19 -10.32
CA GLU A 178 28.21 -34.63 -10.53
C GLU A 178 29.29 -35.02 -11.54
N VAL A 179 30.36 -35.55 -10.97
CA VAL A 179 31.35 -36.44 -11.60
C VAL A 179 30.64 -37.51 -12.43
N ARG A 180 31.11 -37.76 -13.66
CA ARG A 180 31.09 -39.07 -14.30
C ARG A 180 32.13 -39.14 -15.42
N GLU A 181 33.32 -39.63 -15.07
CA GLU A 181 34.13 -40.46 -15.98
C GLU A 181 33.44 -41.84 -16.15
N PRO A 182 33.70 -42.58 -17.23
CA PRO A 182 35.00 -43.22 -17.47
C PRO A 182 35.76 -42.74 -18.71
#